data_AF-A0A8K0P701-F1
#
_entry.id   AF-A0A8K0P701-F1
#
_cell.length_a   1.000
_cell.length_b   1.000
_cell.length_c   1.000
_cell.angle_alpha   90.00
_cell.angle_beta   90.00
_cell.angle_gamma   90.00
#
_symmetry.space_group_name_H-M   'P 1'
#
loop_
_entity.id
_entity.type
_entity.pdbx_description
1 polymer ?
#
loop_
_entity_poly.entity_id
_entity_poly.type
_entity_poly.pdbx_seq_one_letter_code
_entity_poly.pdbx_strand_id
1 'polypeptide(L)'
;MKGRGLVTTFKSSGGFLMACHGCATKFGFFEKELGCPNCGYAFCKKCLRHEAKDPKKQGSKMNVCVKCYIKQADMEIAPNAMDKHADKFRKCIETMSESDPTAKYEFNDPKSKFPTMRDAFDHETQKLVERVNKLDEEYKKTRPKVLTEEELKERLNQLEGRPSGSKDPHVAYKLQVKLSETEESEQLMQQLVEEETLNKDLPKAELDLEARLAHLLDEG
;
A
#
# COMPACT_ATOMS: atom_id res chain seq x y z
N MET A 1 -38.61 11.83 -21.53
CA MET A 1 -39.05 11.08 -20.33
C MET A 1 -37.86 10.88 -19.41
N LYS A 2 -37.76 11.66 -18.31
CA LYS A 2 -36.64 11.56 -17.34
C LYS A 2 -37.01 10.53 -16.27
N GLY A 3 -36.56 9.29 -16.47
CA GLY A 3 -36.77 8.18 -15.53
C GLY A 3 -36.04 8.43 -14.23
N ARG A 4 -36.78 8.59 -13.13
CA ARG A 4 -36.24 8.68 -11.77
C ARG A 4 -35.71 7.30 -11.39
N GLY A 5 -34.38 7.17 -11.37
CA GLY A 5 -33.71 5.98 -10.85
C GLY A 5 -34.09 5.76 -9.39
N LEU A 6 -34.52 4.53 -9.10
CA LEU A 6 -34.97 4.07 -7.80
C LEU A 6 -33.80 4.21 -6.80
N VAL A 7 -33.88 5.19 -5.90
CA VAL A 7 -32.88 5.38 -4.84
C VAL A 7 -33.19 4.34 -3.78
N THR A 8 -32.43 3.24 -3.76
CA THR A 8 -32.50 2.23 -2.70
C THR A 8 -32.06 2.89 -1.40
N THR A 9 -33.03 3.25 -0.56
CA THR A 9 -32.78 3.70 0.81
C THR A 9 -32.47 2.46 1.64
N PHE A 10 -31.19 2.24 1.92
CA PHE A 10 -30.76 1.14 2.78
C PHE A 10 -30.96 1.57 4.22
N LYS A 11 -31.91 0.94 4.92
CA LYS A 11 -32.21 1.20 6.33
C LYS A 11 -31.14 0.50 7.19
N SER A 12 -30.09 1.23 7.56
CA SER A 12 -29.03 0.72 8.43
C SER A 12 -29.42 0.87 9.90
N SER A 13 -29.67 -0.25 10.55
CA SER A 13 -29.80 -0.40 12.01
C SER A 13 -28.46 -0.85 12.59
N GLY A 14 -27.83 0.00 13.42
CA GLY A 14 -26.61 -0.32 14.17
C GLY A 14 -25.45 0.61 13.84
N GLY A 15 -25.05 1.42 14.82
CA GLY A 15 -24.18 2.58 14.64
C GLY A 15 -22.77 2.27 14.15
N PHE A 16 -22.35 2.95 13.07
CA PHE A 16 -21.05 3.64 12.92
C PHE A 16 -20.86 4.29 11.53
N LEU A 17 -21.86 4.28 10.63
CA LEU A 17 -21.79 4.98 9.34
C LEU A 17 -22.69 6.23 9.31
N MET A 18 -22.42 7.18 10.21
CA MET A 18 -23.13 8.47 10.23
C MET A 18 -22.48 9.52 9.33
N ALA A 19 -21.52 9.16 8.48
CA ALA A 19 -20.77 10.10 7.67
C ALA A 19 -20.32 9.53 6.31
N CYS A 20 -20.13 10.43 5.35
CA CYS A 20 -19.65 10.12 4.01
C CYS A 20 -18.26 9.48 4.04
N HIS A 21 -18.10 8.32 3.39
CA HIS A 21 -16.80 7.63 3.31
C HIS A 21 -15.74 8.40 2.52
N GLY A 22 -16.13 9.39 1.70
CA GLY A 22 -15.21 10.21 0.92
C GLY A 22 -14.74 11.49 1.63
N CYS A 23 -15.66 12.22 2.27
CA CYS A 23 -15.39 13.53 2.86
C CYS A 23 -15.68 13.63 4.36
N ALA A 24 -16.04 12.51 5.00
CA ALA A 24 -16.40 12.41 6.43
C ALA A 24 -17.51 13.36 6.89
N THR A 25 -18.28 13.97 5.96
CA THR A 25 -19.42 14.82 6.31
C THR A 25 -20.53 13.97 6.91
N LYS A 26 -21.02 14.38 8.08
CA LYS A 26 -22.11 13.69 8.76
C LYS A 26 -23.40 13.75 7.95
N PHE A 27 -24.08 12.62 7.82
CA PHE A 27 -25.41 12.57 7.22
C PHE A 27 -26.44 13.13 8.19
N GLY A 28 -27.49 13.74 7.64
CA GLY A 28 -28.53 14.37 8.44
C GLY A 28 -29.68 14.82 7.55
N PHE A 29 -30.45 15.81 8.01
CA PHE A 29 -31.61 16.28 7.26
C PHE A 29 -31.24 16.94 5.93
N PHE A 30 -30.11 17.65 5.89
CA PHE A 30 -29.66 18.39 4.70
C PHE A 30 -28.85 17.54 3.72
N GLU A 31 -28.04 16.60 4.21
CA GLU A 31 -27.20 15.75 3.38
C GLU A 31 -27.67 14.30 3.51
N LYS A 32 -28.35 13.83 2.47
CA LYS A 32 -28.88 12.47 2.38
C LYS A 32 -27.75 11.48 2.12
N GLU A 33 -27.88 10.31 2.72
CA GLU A 33 -27.00 9.18 2.49
C GLU A 33 -27.30 8.52 1.14
N LEU A 34 -26.29 8.42 0.27
CA LEU A 34 -26.37 7.73 -1.02
C LEU A 34 -25.34 6.61 -1.07
N GLY A 35 -25.77 5.39 -1.41
CA GLY A 35 -24.87 4.25 -1.58
C GLY A 35 -24.18 4.26 -2.94
N CYS A 36 -22.87 4.01 -2.98
CA CYS A 36 -22.19 3.68 -4.23
C CYS A 36 -22.56 2.25 -4.64
N PRO A 37 -23.10 2.04 -5.86
CA PRO A 37 -23.55 0.72 -6.31
C PRO A 37 -22.40 -0.29 -6.56
N ASN A 38 -21.17 0.20 -6.73
CA ASN A 38 -20.01 -0.66 -6.97
C ASN A 38 -19.36 -1.13 -5.65
N CYS A 39 -19.15 -0.23 -4.68
CA CYS A 39 -18.48 -0.56 -3.42
C CYS A 39 -19.39 -0.64 -2.18
N GLY A 40 -20.68 -0.31 -2.28
CA GLY A 40 -21.65 -0.40 -1.20
C GLY A 40 -21.52 0.65 -0.10
N TYR A 41 -20.45 1.47 -0.09
CA TYR A 41 -20.26 2.51 0.92
C TYR A 41 -21.19 3.71 0.73
N ALA A 42 -21.45 4.39 1.83
CA ALA A 42 -22.25 5.60 1.94
C ALA A 42 -21.46 6.86 1.55
N PHE A 43 -22.03 7.69 0.68
CA PHE A 43 -21.46 8.96 0.21
C PHE A 43 -22.51 10.07 0.20
N CYS A 44 -22.04 11.32 0.28
CA CYS A 44 -22.85 12.50 0.06
C CYS A 44 -23.05 12.73 -1.46
N LYS A 45 -24.02 13.59 -1.84
CA LYS A 45 -24.30 13.89 -3.25
C LYS A 45 -23.09 14.48 -3.98
N LYS A 46 -22.23 15.20 -3.27
CA LYS A 46 -21.01 15.82 -3.81
C LYS A 46 -19.93 14.79 -4.16
N CYS A 47 -19.79 13.74 -3.36
CA CYS A 47 -18.82 12.67 -3.57
C CYS A 47 -19.29 11.65 -4.62
N LEU A 48 -20.61 11.52 -4.84
CA LEU A 48 -21.21 10.62 -5.82
C LEU A 48 -21.59 11.36 -7.12
N ARG A 49 -20.63 12.07 -7.71
CA ARG A 49 -20.83 12.90 -8.92
C ARG A 49 -20.40 12.23 -10.24
N HIS A 50 -19.72 11.09 -10.16
CA HIS A 50 -19.09 10.47 -11.31
C HIS A 50 -20.04 9.46 -11.95
N GLU A 51 -20.38 9.66 -13.22
CA GLU A 51 -21.20 8.72 -13.98
C GLU A 51 -20.34 7.59 -14.52
N ALA A 52 -20.79 6.36 -14.27
CA ALA A 52 -20.16 5.12 -14.64
C ALA A 52 -21.13 4.23 -15.40
N LYS A 53 -20.61 3.42 -16.32
CA LYS A 53 -21.41 2.37 -16.96
C LYS A 53 -21.60 1.22 -15.99
N ASP A 54 -22.83 0.74 -15.90
CA ASP A 54 -23.14 -0.46 -15.15
C ASP A 54 -22.43 -1.68 -15.75
N PRO A 55 -21.58 -2.41 -14.99
CA PRO A 55 -20.99 -3.66 -15.47
C PRO A 55 -22.01 -4.80 -15.53
N LYS A 56 -23.16 -4.67 -14.85
CA LYS A 56 -24.20 -5.71 -14.74
C LYS A 56 -25.40 -5.51 -15.66
N LYS A 57 -25.64 -4.29 -16.13
CA LYS A 57 -26.76 -3.94 -17.03
C LYS A 57 -26.19 -3.07 -18.14
N GLN A 58 -26.00 -3.67 -19.30
CA GLN A 58 -25.44 -3.03 -20.48
C GLN A 58 -26.32 -1.83 -20.88
N GLY A 59 -25.93 -0.62 -20.47
CA GLY A 59 -26.56 0.64 -20.92
C GLY A 59 -27.14 1.56 -19.83
N SER A 60 -27.21 1.16 -18.56
CA SER A 60 -27.60 2.12 -17.50
C SER A 60 -26.39 2.90 -16.97
N LYS A 61 -26.52 4.23 -16.92
CA LYS A 61 -25.55 5.12 -16.27
C LYS A 61 -25.88 5.20 -14.79
N MET A 62 -24.90 4.94 -13.94
CA MET A 62 -25.04 5.05 -12.49
C MET A 62 -23.99 5.97 -11.90
N ASN A 63 -24.35 6.69 -10.84
CA ASN A 63 -23.42 7.54 -10.12
C ASN A 63 -22.59 6.68 -9.16
N VAL A 64 -21.28 6.75 -9.28
CA VAL A 64 -20.30 6.04 -8.46
C VAL A 64 -19.37 7.02 -7.73
N CYS A 65 -18.68 6.53 -6.71
CA CYS A 65 -17.67 7.33 -6.01
C CYS A 65 -16.39 7.45 -6.84
N VAL A 66 -15.56 8.46 -6.54
CA VAL A 66 -14.30 8.74 -7.24
C VAL A 66 -13.41 7.50 -7.36
N LYS A 67 -13.26 6.74 -6.27
CA LYS A 67 -12.43 5.51 -6.24
C LYS A 67 -12.94 4.45 -7.20
N CYS A 68 -14.25 4.28 -7.31
CA CYS A 68 -14.87 3.32 -8.23
C CYS A 68 -14.84 3.80 -9.68
N TYR A 69 -14.92 5.11 -9.92
CA TYR A 69 -14.79 5.70 -11.25
C TYR A 69 -13.40 5.45 -11.84
N ILE A 70 -12.33 5.72 -11.07
CA ILE A 70 -10.94 5.49 -11.51
C ILE A 70 -10.75 4.02 -11.88
N LYS A 71 -11.16 3.09 -11.00
CA LYS A 71 -11.05 1.65 -11.25
C LYS A 71 -11.78 1.19 -12.51
N GLN A 72 -12.88 1.84 -12.89
CA GLN A 72 -13.60 1.52 -14.11
C GLN A 72 -12.97 2.17 -15.35
N ALA A 73 -12.42 3.38 -15.22
CA ALA A 73 -11.66 4.01 -16.30
C ALA A 73 -10.41 3.19 -16.65
N ASP A 74 -9.71 2.65 -15.66
CA ASP A 74 -8.55 1.77 -15.86
C ASP A 74 -8.93 0.46 -16.57
N MET A 75 -10.16 -0.02 -16.38
CA MET A 75 -10.68 -1.22 -17.06
C MET A 75 -11.21 -0.94 -18.47
N GLU A 76 -11.66 0.29 -18.75
CA GLU A 76 -12.09 0.72 -20.10
C GLU A 76 -10.90 1.06 -21.02
N ILE A 77 -9.71 1.32 -20.44
CA ILE A 77 -8.46 1.36 -21.20
C ILE A 77 -8.09 -0.08 -21.54
N ALA A 78 -8.55 -0.54 -22.71
CA ALA A 78 -8.10 -1.81 -23.27
C ALA A 78 -6.55 -1.88 -23.21
N PRO A 79 -5.96 -3.05 -22.88
CA PRO A 79 -4.50 -3.21 -22.73
C PRO A 79 -3.71 -2.86 -24.00
N ASN A 80 -4.37 -2.62 -25.13
CA ASN A 80 -3.75 -2.31 -26.43
C ASN A 80 -3.51 -0.82 -26.71
N ALA A 81 -3.55 0.07 -25.71
CA ALA A 81 -3.27 1.50 -25.88
C ALA A 81 -1.92 1.96 -25.29
N MET A 82 -1.28 1.17 -24.43
CA MET A 82 0.06 1.49 -23.88
C MET A 82 1.23 1.05 -24.78
N ASP A 83 1.03 0.12 -25.71
CA ASP A 83 2.11 -0.35 -26.60
C ASP A 83 2.51 0.68 -27.67
N LYS A 84 1.56 1.48 -28.17
CA LYS A 84 1.82 2.42 -29.27
C LYS A 84 2.74 3.59 -28.90
N HIS A 85 2.86 3.90 -27.61
CA HIS A 85 3.78 4.93 -27.12
C HIS A 85 5.16 4.35 -26.77
N ALA A 86 5.21 3.10 -26.31
CA ALA A 86 6.45 2.38 -26.03
C ALA A 86 7.23 2.09 -27.33
N ASP A 87 6.55 1.73 -28.43
CA ASP A 87 7.19 1.45 -29.71
C ASP A 87 7.82 2.70 -30.36
N LYS A 88 7.18 3.87 -30.20
CA LYS A 88 7.75 5.15 -30.64
C LYS A 88 8.99 5.52 -29.85
N PHE A 89 8.98 5.29 -28.53
CA PHE A 89 10.14 5.51 -27.68
C PHE A 89 11.28 4.54 -28.00
N ARG A 90 10.98 3.26 -28.23
CA ARG A 90 11.98 2.24 -28.60
C ARG A 90 12.68 2.57 -29.92
N LYS A 91 11.90 2.95 -30.93
CA LYS A 91 12.43 3.32 -32.24
C LYS A 91 13.28 4.59 -32.19
N CYS A 92 12.97 5.51 -31.28
CA CYS A 92 13.75 6.72 -31.04
C CYS A 92 15.09 6.40 -30.36
N ILE A 93 15.10 5.51 -29.35
CA ILE A 93 16.32 5.05 -28.67
C ILE A 93 17.25 4.31 -29.64
N GLU A 94 16.71 3.45 -30.51
CA GLU A 94 17.50 2.75 -31.53
C GLU A 94 18.17 3.74 -32.51
N THR A 95 17.43 4.72 -33.03
CA THR A 95 18.01 5.77 -33.90
C THR A 95 18.99 6.70 -33.19
N MET A 96 18.94 6.84 -31.86
CA MET A 96 19.91 7.64 -31.08
C MET A 96 21.18 6.86 -30.74
N SER A 97 21.13 5.53 -30.72
CA SER A 97 22.28 4.68 -30.41
C SER A 97 23.28 4.52 -31.57
N GLU A 98 22.91 4.93 -32.78
CA GLU A 98 23.75 4.86 -33.98
C GLU A 98 24.51 6.16 -34.28
N SER A 99 24.24 7.27 -33.57
CA SER A 99 24.94 8.55 -33.75
C SER A 99 25.72 8.96 -32.51
N ASP A 100 26.99 9.30 -32.70
CA ASP A 100 27.97 9.68 -31.67
C ASP A 100 27.44 10.65 -30.58
N PRO A 101 27.85 10.49 -29.31
CA PRO A 101 27.24 11.16 -28.15
C PRO A 101 27.65 12.62 -27.93
N THR A 102 28.24 13.29 -28.92
CA THR A 102 28.79 14.66 -28.75
C THR A 102 28.08 15.76 -29.56
N ALA A 103 27.02 15.43 -30.29
CA ALA A 103 26.21 16.45 -30.97
C ALA A 103 25.22 17.12 -29.99
N LYS A 104 25.54 18.34 -29.56
CA LYS A 104 24.58 19.29 -29.00
C LYS A 104 23.47 19.51 -30.05
N TYR A 105 22.32 18.86 -29.88
CA TYR A 105 21.20 19.06 -30.81
C TYR A 105 20.39 20.29 -30.40
N GLU A 106 20.51 21.36 -31.19
CA GLU A 106 19.53 22.44 -31.24
C GLU A 106 18.32 21.96 -32.03
N PHE A 107 17.14 22.03 -31.41
CA PHE A 107 15.88 21.70 -32.07
C PHE A 107 15.40 22.92 -32.88
N ASN A 108 15.90 23.07 -34.10
CA ASN A 108 15.35 24.02 -35.06
C ASN A 108 14.33 23.31 -35.95
N ASP A 109 13.09 23.23 -35.45
CA ASP A 109 11.93 22.74 -36.19
C ASP A 109 11.03 23.95 -36.53
N PRO A 110 11.00 24.44 -37.78
CA PRO A 110 10.39 25.72 -38.14
C PRO A 110 8.84 25.76 -38.07
N LYS A 111 8.19 24.74 -37.48
CA LYS A 111 6.73 24.67 -37.28
C LYS A 111 6.28 24.28 -35.88
N SER A 112 7.19 24.13 -34.92
CA SER A 112 6.80 23.95 -33.52
C SER A 112 6.45 25.32 -32.91
N LYS A 113 5.18 25.52 -32.54
CA LYS A 113 4.72 26.70 -31.77
C LYS A 113 5.08 26.60 -30.28
N PHE A 114 6.16 25.90 -29.95
CA PHE A 114 6.65 25.78 -28.59
C PHE A 114 7.92 26.63 -28.49
N PRO A 115 7.91 27.71 -27.67
CA PRO A 115 9.13 28.41 -27.34
C PRO A 115 10.10 27.39 -26.74
N THR A 116 11.34 27.38 -27.24
CA THR A 116 12.46 26.70 -26.58
C THR A 116 12.47 27.09 -25.10
N MET A 117 12.22 26.12 -24.21
CA MET A 117 12.02 26.33 -22.76
C MET A 117 13.32 26.69 -22.02
N ARG A 118 14.15 27.58 -22.57
CA ARG A 118 15.23 28.22 -21.80
C ARG A 118 14.87 29.62 -21.33
N ASP A 119 13.89 30.28 -21.96
CA ASP A 119 13.54 31.67 -21.64
C ASP A 119 12.13 31.84 -21.06
N ALA A 120 11.41 30.75 -20.77
CA ALA A 120 10.03 30.78 -20.28
C ALA A 120 9.84 30.25 -18.85
N PHE A 121 10.90 30.25 -18.03
CA PHE A 121 10.74 30.08 -16.59
C PHE A 121 10.63 31.46 -15.95
N ASP A 122 9.48 31.70 -15.34
CA ASP A 122 9.28 32.84 -14.45
C ASP A 122 10.43 32.92 -13.42
N HIS A 123 10.87 34.13 -13.07
CA HIS A 123 12.02 34.38 -12.20
C HIS A 123 11.91 33.64 -10.84
N GLU A 124 10.69 33.36 -10.39
CA GLU A 124 10.44 32.54 -9.21
C GLU A 124 10.86 31.08 -9.42
N THR A 125 10.59 30.50 -10.60
CA THR A 125 10.92 29.11 -10.88
C THR A 125 12.44 28.91 -11.03
N GLN A 126 13.15 29.90 -11.58
CA GLN A 126 14.62 29.86 -11.63
C GLN A 126 15.24 29.89 -10.23
N LYS A 127 14.71 30.73 -9.33
CA LYS A 127 15.11 30.77 -7.93
C LYS A 127 14.79 29.47 -7.18
N LEU A 128 13.67 28.82 -7.50
CA LEU A 128 13.31 27.53 -6.91
C LEU A 128 14.31 26.44 -7.31
N VAL A 129 14.70 26.36 -8.58
CA VAL A 129 15.70 25.41 -9.06
C VAL A 129 17.05 25.64 -8.37
N GLU A 130 17.49 26.89 -8.26
CA GLU A 130 18.73 27.22 -7.54
C GLU A 130 18.67 26.84 -6.06
N ARG A 131 17.52 27.03 -5.39
CA ARG A 131 17.33 26.62 -4.00
C ARG A 131 17.39 25.10 -3.84
N VAL A 132 16.75 24.35 -4.73
CA VAL A 132 16.76 22.89 -4.71
C VAL A 132 18.20 22.37 -4.87
N ASN A 133 18.95 22.92 -5.82
CA ASN A 133 20.35 22.53 -6.02
C ASN A 133 21.21 22.82 -4.79
N LYS A 134 21.02 23.96 -4.12
CA LYS A 134 21.72 24.28 -2.86
C LYS A 134 21.37 23.30 -1.74
N LEU A 135 20.07 22.98 -1.58
CA LEU A 135 19.60 22.03 -0.59
C LEU A 135 20.15 20.63 -0.83
N ASP A 136 20.24 20.19 -2.09
CA ASP A 136 20.83 18.89 -2.43
C ASP A 136 22.32 18.83 -2.07
N GLU A 137 23.08 19.89 -2.31
CA GLU A 137 24.50 19.95 -1.94
C GLU A 137 24.71 20.01 -0.42
N GLU A 138 23.88 20.76 0.30
CA GLU A 138 23.89 20.77 1.78
C GLU A 138 23.49 19.40 2.34
N TYR A 139 22.49 18.75 1.75
CA TYR A 139 22.05 17.43 2.15
C TYR A 139 23.13 16.37 1.89
N LYS A 140 23.82 16.40 0.75
CA LYS A 140 24.95 15.50 0.48
C LYS A 140 26.10 15.66 1.47
N LYS A 141 26.36 16.89 1.93
CA LYS A 141 27.42 17.18 2.92
C LYS A 141 27.05 16.74 4.34
N THR A 142 25.77 16.86 4.70
CA THR A 142 25.28 16.60 6.07
C THR A 142 24.71 15.19 6.24
N ARG A 143 24.38 14.49 5.15
CA ARG A 143 23.86 13.13 5.20
C ARG A 143 24.94 12.21 5.80
N PRO A 144 24.62 11.47 6.87
CA PRO A 144 25.53 10.44 7.38
C PRO A 144 25.78 9.43 6.27
N LYS A 145 27.05 9.11 6.03
CA LYS A 145 27.47 8.17 4.98
C LYS A 145 26.64 6.90 5.13
N VAL A 146 25.81 6.61 4.12
CA VAL A 146 25.02 5.38 4.09
C VAL A 146 26.05 4.26 4.11
N LEU A 147 26.04 3.51 5.20
CA LEU A 147 26.93 2.38 5.43
C LEU A 147 26.75 1.42 4.24
N THR A 148 27.85 0.91 3.68
CA THR A 148 27.75 0.01 2.53
C THR A 148 27.03 -1.28 2.94
N GLU A 149 26.43 -2.01 2.01
CA GLU A 149 25.73 -3.26 2.33
C GLU A 149 26.62 -4.27 3.06
N GLU A 150 27.93 -4.23 2.81
CA GLU A 150 28.93 -5.07 3.46
C GLU A 150 29.11 -4.71 4.94
N GLU A 151 29.29 -3.43 5.23
CA GLU A 151 29.40 -2.90 6.60
C GLU A 151 28.08 -3.10 7.39
N LEU A 152 26.93 -3.03 6.73
CA LEU A 152 25.61 -3.35 7.30
C LEU A 152 25.50 -4.84 7.68
N LYS A 153 25.91 -5.73 6.77
CA LYS A 153 25.89 -7.19 7.01
C LYS A 153 26.83 -7.58 8.14
N GLU A 154 27.99 -6.95 8.25
CA GLU A 154 28.95 -7.21 9.32
C GLU A 154 28.40 -6.79 10.69
N ARG A 155 27.77 -5.62 10.80
CA ARG A 155 27.09 -5.18 12.03
C ARG A 155 25.96 -6.13 12.43
N LEU A 156 25.17 -6.61 11.47
CA LEU A 156 24.11 -7.59 11.71
C LEU A 156 24.68 -8.91 12.26
N ASN A 157 25.74 -9.44 11.64
CA ASN A 157 26.39 -10.66 12.12
C ASN A 157 26.96 -10.51 13.54
N GLN A 158 27.53 -9.34 13.88
CA GLN A 158 27.99 -9.06 15.24
C GLN A 158 26.85 -9.03 16.26
N LEU A 159 25.70 -8.44 15.92
CA LEU A 159 24.53 -8.41 16.79
C LEU A 159 23.87 -9.79 16.96
N GLU A 160 23.87 -10.60 15.90
CA GLU A 160 23.30 -11.96 15.90
C GLU A 160 24.27 -13.03 16.46
N GLY A 161 25.51 -12.64 16.82
CA GLY A 161 26.51 -13.57 17.35
C GLY A 161 26.98 -14.64 16.35
N ARG A 162 26.78 -14.40 15.04
CA ARG A 162 27.12 -15.36 13.97
C ARG A 162 28.52 -15.04 13.41
N PRO A 163 29.41 -16.03 13.22
CA PRO A 163 30.73 -15.77 12.67
C PRO A 163 30.63 -15.27 11.22
N SER A 164 31.30 -14.16 10.93
CA SER A 164 31.35 -13.51 9.62
C SER A 164 31.92 -14.47 8.57
N GLY A 165 31.09 -14.97 7.65
CA GLY A 165 31.54 -15.83 6.56
C GLY A 165 30.58 -16.96 6.14
N SER A 166 29.42 -17.13 6.78
CA SER A 166 28.45 -18.12 6.31
C SER A 166 27.75 -17.63 5.04
N LYS A 167 28.24 -18.07 3.89
CA LYS A 167 27.44 -18.10 2.66
C LYS A 167 26.32 -19.13 2.85
N ASP A 168 25.17 -18.77 2.28
CA ASP A 168 24.02 -19.62 1.96
C ASP A 168 22.92 -19.79 3.03
N PRO A 169 21.68 -20.04 2.57
CA PRO A 169 20.89 -19.13 1.74
C PRO A 169 19.50 -18.98 2.37
N HIS A 170 18.66 -18.16 1.76
CA HIS A 170 17.24 -18.03 2.07
C HIS A 170 16.47 -19.34 1.72
N VAL A 171 16.70 -20.42 2.46
CA VAL A 171 15.95 -21.69 2.39
C VAL A 171 15.57 -22.09 3.82
N ALA A 172 14.86 -21.18 4.49
CA ALA A 172 14.14 -21.50 5.74
C ALA A 172 12.64 -21.74 5.49
N TYR A 173 12.21 -21.91 4.22
CA TYR A 173 10.99 -22.69 3.97
C TYR A 173 11.37 -24.17 4.07
N LYS A 174 11.48 -24.61 5.32
CA LYS A 174 11.54 -26.01 5.72
C LYS A 174 10.44 -26.72 4.93
N LEU A 175 10.82 -27.60 3.98
CA LEU A 175 9.89 -28.56 3.42
C LEU A 175 9.21 -29.21 4.62
N GLN A 176 7.91 -28.97 4.79
CA GLN A 176 7.11 -29.81 5.66
C GLN A 176 7.14 -31.19 5.00
N VAL A 177 8.01 -32.06 5.50
CA VAL A 177 7.86 -33.49 5.31
C VAL A 177 6.43 -33.76 5.75
N LYS A 178 5.55 -34.09 4.82
CA LYS A 178 4.21 -34.58 5.16
C LYS A 178 4.47 -35.90 5.86
N LEU A 179 4.47 -35.87 7.19
CA LEU A 179 4.48 -37.10 7.98
C LEU A 179 3.22 -37.88 7.61
N SER A 180 3.29 -39.21 7.69
CA SER A 180 2.10 -40.02 7.47
C SER A 180 1.03 -39.67 8.51
N GLU A 181 -0.25 -39.80 8.17
CA GLU A 181 -1.37 -39.46 9.08
C GLU A 181 -1.22 -40.14 10.46
N THR A 182 -0.62 -41.32 10.50
CA THR A 182 -0.29 -42.05 11.73
C THR A 182 0.77 -41.36 12.56
N GLU A 183 1.88 -40.93 11.96
CA GLU A 183 2.97 -40.24 12.66
C GLU A 183 2.55 -38.84 13.13
N GLU A 184 1.71 -38.14 12.35
CA GLU A 184 1.12 -36.85 12.76
C GLU A 184 0.25 -37.03 14.01
N SER A 185 -0.54 -38.11 14.08
CA SER A 185 -1.38 -38.40 15.25
C SER A 185 -0.56 -38.74 16.51
N GLU A 186 0.55 -39.47 16.34
CA GLU A 186 1.46 -39.80 17.43
C GLU A 186 2.16 -38.55 17.98
N GLN A 187 2.61 -37.66 17.09
CA GLN A 187 3.23 -36.40 17.47
C GLN A 187 2.24 -35.48 18.23
N LEU A 188 0.99 -35.41 17.79
CA LEU A 188 -0.07 -34.67 18.48
C LEU A 188 -0.39 -35.25 19.86
N MET A 189 -0.45 -36.58 19.99
CA MET A 189 -0.62 -37.24 21.29
C MET A 189 0.55 -36.95 22.24
N GLN A 190 1.78 -36.95 21.72
CA GLN A 190 2.96 -36.66 22.51
C GLN A 190 2.98 -35.21 23.02
N GLN A 191 2.61 -34.26 22.16
CA GLN A 191 2.46 -32.85 22.53
C GLN A 191 1.39 -32.64 23.62
N LEU A 192 0.26 -33.36 23.53
CA LEU A 192 -0.79 -33.29 24.56
C LEU A 192 -0.29 -33.78 25.93
N VAL A 193 0.47 -34.88 25.96
CA VAL A 193 1.05 -35.41 27.20
C VAL A 193 2.05 -34.43 27.80
N GLU A 194 2.89 -33.82 26.97
CA GLU A 194 3.87 -32.81 27.39
C GLU A 194 3.19 -31.57 28.00
N GLU A 195 2.15 -31.04 27.35
CA GLU A 195 1.34 -29.93 27.87
C GLU A 195 0.65 -30.30 29.20
N GLU A 196 0.18 -31.54 29.36
CA GLU A 196 -0.40 -32.01 30.63
C GLU A 196 0.65 -32.09 31.75
N THR A 197 1.88 -32.50 31.43
CA THR A 197 3.00 -32.51 32.40
C THR A 197 3.39 -31.10 32.81
N LEU A 198 3.53 -30.17 31.86
CA LEU A 198 3.87 -28.78 32.13
C LEU A 198 2.80 -28.10 33.00
N ASN A 199 1.51 -28.37 32.76
CA ASN A 199 0.42 -27.85 33.58
C ASN A 199 0.41 -28.41 35.02
N LYS A 200 0.93 -29.63 35.23
CA LYS A 200 1.09 -30.21 36.58
C LYS A 200 2.29 -29.62 37.33
N ASP A 201 3.36 -29.32 36.59
CA ASP A 201 4.62 -28.80 37.15
C ASP A 201 4.63 -27.28 37.33
N LEU A 202 3.67 -26.56 36.73
CA LEU A 202 3.44 -25.15 37.00
C LEU A 202 3.13 -24.96 38.49
N PRO A 203 3.93 -24.17 39.24
CA PRO A 203 3.59 -23.86 40.61
C PRO A 203 2.21 -23.20 40.62
N LYS A 204 1.24 -23.85 41.27
CA LYS A 204 -0.11 -23.30 41.40
C LYS A 204 0.02 -21.97 42.12
N ALA A 205 -0.06 -20.87 41.36
CA ALA A 205 -0.02 -19.52 41.89
C ALA A 205 -1.07 -19.32 43.00
N GLU A 206 -2.16 -20.10 42.96
CA GLU A 206 -3.17 -20.18 44.02
C GLU A 206 -2.61 -20.61 45.38
N LEU A 207 -1.69 -21.59 45.43
CA LEU A 207 -1.08 -22.04 46.69
C LEU A 207 -0.13 -21.01 47.29
N ASP A 208 0.60 -20.26 46.45
CA ASP A 208 1.45 -19.15 46.90
C ASP A 208 0.61 -17.98 47.45
N LEU A 209 -0.51 -17.67 46.79
CA LEU A 209 -1.44 -16.65 47.24
C LEU A 209 -2.14 -17.03 48.55
N GLU A 210 -2.55 -18.29 48.70
CA GLU A 210 -3.15 -18.80 49.94
C GLU A 210 -2.18 -18.73 51.12
N ALA A 211 -0.92 -19.13 50.93
CA ALA A 211 0.12 -19.02 51.96
C ALA A 211 0.35 -17.55 52.38
N ARG A 212 0.35 -16.62 51.42
CA ARG A 212 0.49 -15.18 51.68
C ARG A 212 -0.73 -14.59 52.41
N LEU A 213 -1.94 -15.07 52.09
CA LEU A 213 -3.16 -14.66 52.78
C LEU A 213 -3.21 -15.19 54.22
N ALA A 214 -2.78 -16.43 54.47
CA ALA A 214 -2.72 -17.00 55.81
C ALA A 214 -1.77 -16.20 56.73
N HIS A 215 -0.60 -15.81 56.22
CA HIS A 215 0.36 -14.98 56.97
C HIS A 215 -0.22 -13.61 57.36
N LEU A 216 -1.09 -13.03 56.53
CA LEU A 216 -1.73 -11.73 56.82
C LEU A 216 -2.87 -11.84 57.83
N LEU A 217 -3.43 -13.04 58.02
CA LEU A 217 -4.54 -13.28 58.95
C LEU A 217 -4.06 -13.63 60.36
N ASP A 218 -2.86 -14.19 60.52
CA ASP A 218 -2.26 -14.49 61.83
C ASP A 218 -1.60 -13.26 62.51
N GLU A 219 -1.41 -12.15 61.79
CA GLU A 219 -0.79 -10.91 62.31
C GLU A 219 -1.81 -9.83 62.77
N GLY A 220 -3.11 -10.13 62.77
CA GLY A 220 -4.20 -9.22 63.19
C GLY A 220 -4.96 -9.69 64.43
#